data_AF-A0A538KLF8-F1
#
_entry.id   AF-A0A538KLF8-F1
#
_cell.length_a   1.000
_cell.length_b   1.000
_cell.length_c   1.000
_cell.angle_alpha   90.00
_cell.angle_beta   90.00
_cell.angle_gamma   90.00
#
_symmetry.space_group_name_H-M   'P 1'
#
loop_
_entity.id
_entity.type
_entity.pdbx_description
1 polymer ?
#
loop_
_entity_poly.entity_id
_entity_poly.type
_entity_poly.pdbx_seq_one_letter_code
_entity_poly.pdbx_strand_id
1 'polypeptide(L)'
;MRSALGGAGLPASQELSPSLTTSFERVTLAASRGSERLTCDFGVQLTGPDGETAAMRSGLVLIETKSEAGDSPADRQLARMQLEPISLSKYRVGMSTVGGADRYGAQPGSDLFER
;
A
#
# COMPACT_ATOMS: atom_id res chain seq x y z
N MET A 1 -11.28 -16.88 -6.17
CA MET A 1 -10.96 -16.54 -4.76
C MET A 1 -11.07 -17.73 -3.80
N ARG A 2 -12.19 -18.48 -3.78
CA ARG A 2 -12.34 -19.69 -2.92
C ARG A 2 -11.22 -20.73 -3.12
N SER A 3 -10.82 -20.99 -4.37
CA SER A 3 -9.76 -21.97 -4.70
C SER A 3 -8.35 -21.55 -4.19
N ALA A 4 -7.99 -20.27 -4.29
CA ALA A 4 -6.70 -19.76 -3.81
C ALA A 4 -6.59 -19.76 -2.28
N LEU A 5 -7.67 -19.43 -1.57
CA LEU A 5 -7.72 -19.50 -0.10
C LEU A 5 -7.71 -20.94 0.41
N GLY A 6 -8.38 -21.85 -0.30
CA GLY A 6 -8.35 -23.28 0.00
C GLY A 6 -6.94 -23.89 -0.13
N GLY A 7 -6.15 -23.48 -1.13
CA GLY A 7 -4.75 -23.88 -1.26
C GLY A 7 -3.83 -23.36 -0.14
N ALA A 8 -4.23 -22.28 0.54
CA ALA A 8 -3.51 -21.71 1.68
C ALA A 8 -4.04 -22.18 3.05
N GLY A 9 -5.02 -23.11 3.08
CA GLY A 9 -5.64 -23.59 4.32
C GLY A 9 -6.48 -22.55 5.07
N LEU A 10 -6.84 -21.44 4.42
CA LEU A 10 -7.63 -20.37 5.03
C LEU A 10 -9.12 -20.55 4.70
N PRO A 11 -10.02 -20.36 5.68
CA PRO A 11 -11.44 -20.41 5.41
C PRO A 11 -11.80 -19.29 4.45
N ALA A 12 -12.44 -19.64 3.33
CA ALA A 12 -13.00 -18.63 2.44
C ALA A 12 -14.18 -17.96 3.14
N SER A 13 -14.08 -16.67 3.44
CA SER A 13 -15.23 -15.89 3.89
C SER A 13 -16.34 -16.00 2.83
N GLN A 14 -17.58 -16.18 3.28
CA GLN A 14 -18.67 -16.51 2.36
C GLN A 14 -19.10 -15.30 1.51
N GLU A 15 -18.86 -14.08 2.00
CA GLU A 15 -19.21 -12.82 1.32
C GLU A 15 -18.11 -11.77 1.53
N LEU A 16 -17.72 -11.08 0.46
CA LEU A 16 -16.79 -9.95 0.49
C LEU A 16 -17.58 -8.68 0.21
N SER A 17 -17.41 -7.67 1.07
CA SER A 17 -17.96 -6.35 0.87
C SER A 17 -16.83 -5.32 0.65
N PRO A 18 -17.09 -4.21 -0.05
CA PRO A 18 -16.16 -3.10 -0.11
C PRO A 18 -15.81 -2.61 1.30
N SER A 19 -14.51 -2.55 1.61
CA SER A 19 -14.00 -2.11 2.92
C SER A 19 -13.23 -0.79 2.85
N LEU A 20 -12.66 -0.47 1.69
CA LEU A 20 -11.91 0.76 1.46
C LEU A 20 -11.85 1.03 -0.05
N THR A 21 -12.07 2.28 -0.45
CA THR A 21 -11.74 2.78 -1.78
C THR A 21 -10.45 3.57 -1.71
N THR A 22 -9.53 3.33 -2.66
CA THR A 22 -8.29 4.11 -2.79
C THR A 22 -8.23 4.74 -4.17
N SER A 23 -8.17 6.07 -4.23
CA SER A 23 -8.02 6.83 -5.49
C SER A 23 -6.70 7.59 -5.49
N PHE A 24 -6.10 7.73 -6.66
CA PHE A 24 -4.86 8.48 -6.90
C PHE A 24 -4.65 8.66 -8.40
N GLU A 25 -3.81 9.62 -8.78
CA GLU A 25 -3.25 9.71 -10.12
C GLU A 25 -1.86 9.05 -10.12
N ARG A 26 -1.57 8.22 -11.13
CA ARG A 26 -0.31 7.47 -11.19
C ARG A 26 0.48 7.78 -12.45
N VAL A 27 1.74 8.14 -12.25
CA VAL A 27 2.76 8.04 -13.30
C VAL A 27 3.56 6.77 -13.10
N THR A 28 3.77 6.00 -14.17
CA THR A 28 4.63 4.79 -14.14
C THR A 28 5.78 4.97 -15.11
N LEU A 29 7.01 4.83 -14.61
CA LEU A 29 8.22 4.75 -15.41
C LEU A 29 8.65 3.29 -15.44
N ALA A 30 8.59 2.67 -16.62
CA ALA A 30 9.11 1.32 -16.84
C ALA A 30 10.50 1.41 -17.47
N ALA A 31 11.41 0.53 -17.07
CA ALA A 31 12.71 0.44 -17.70
C ALA A 31 12.56 0.01 -19.17
N SER A 32 13.37 0.60 -20.07
CA SER A 32 13.39 0.21 -21.49
C SER A 32 14.07 -1.15 -21.72
N ARG A 33 14.83 -1.61 -20.72
CA ARG A 33 15.45 -2.94 -20.63
C ARG A 33 15.37 -3.40 -19.17
N GLY A 34 14.98 -4.65 -18.94
CA GLY A 34 14.77 -5.20 -17.60
C GLY A 34 13.29 -5.20 -17.18
N SER A 35 13.04 -5.57 -15.93
CA SER A 35 11.70 -5.69 -15.33
C SER A 35 11.39 -4.60 -14.31
N GLU A 36 12.32 -3.66 -14.11
CA GLU A 36 12.22 -2.63 -13.10
C GLU A 36 11.20 -1.56 -13.47
N ARG A 37 10.54 -1.03 -12.44
CA ARG A 37 9.60 0.08 -12.58
C ARG A 37 9.61 0.98 -11.36
N LEU A 38 9.26 2.23 -11.59
CA LEU A 38 8.96 3.22 -10.55
C LEU A 38 7.54 3.75 -10.79
N THR A 39 6.76 3.85 -9.73
CA THR A 39 5.45 4.52 -9.75
C THR A 39 5.45 5.71 -8.82
N CYS A 40 4.85 6.81 -9.27
CA CYS A 40 4.55 7.98 -8.47
C CYS A 40 3.04 8.11 -8.34
N ASP A 41 2.51 7.98 -7.12
CA ASP A 41 1.10 8.19 -6.82
C ASP A 41 0.89 9.57 -6.21
N PHE A 42 0.01 10.35 -6.84
CA PHE A 42 -0.35 11.70 -6.45
C PHE A 42 -1.77 11.74 -5.90
N GLY A 43 -2.01 12.65 -4.96
CA GLY A 43 -3.36 12.90 -4.43
C GLY A 43 -4.03 11.66 -3.86
N VAL A 44 -3.29 10.77 -3.19
CA VAL A 44 -3.84 9.53 -2.62
C VAL A 44 -4.97 9.88 -1.66
N GLN A 45 -6.16 9.34 -1.90
CA GLN A 45 -7.31 9.41 -1.01
C GLN A 45 -7.76 8.01 -0.62
N LEU A 46 -8.17 7.86 0.63
CA LEU A 46 -8.61 6.61 1.24
C LEU A 46 -10.01 6.87 1.80
N THR A 47 -11.01 6.21 1.24
CA THR A 47 -12.42 6.43 1.59
C THR A 47 -13.05 5.15 2.13
N GLY A 48 -13.57 5.22 3.35
CA GLY A 48 -14.31 4.14 4.00
C GLY A 48 -15.71 3.92 3.39
N PRO A 49 -16.39 2.82 3.74
CA PRO A 49 -17.72 2.51 3.21
C PRO A 49 -18.81 3.52 3.63
N ASP A 50 -18.60 4.23 4.72
CA ASP A 50 -19.44 5.32 5.24
C ASP A 50 -19.10 6.70 4.65
N GLY A 51 -18.14 6.75 3.71
CA GLY A 51 -17.71 7.98 3.04
C GLY A 51 -16.65 8.78 3.80
N GLU A 52 -16.25 8.36 5.00
CA GLU A 52 -15.13 8.98 5.71
C GLU A 52 -13.87 8.90 4.86
N THR A 53 -13.17 10.03 4.70
CA THR A 53 -12.05 10.14 3.78
C THR A 53 -10.81 10.72 4.47
N ALA A 54 -9.68 10.06 4.25
CA ALA A 54 -8.35 10.59 4.54
C ALA A 54 -7.61 10.88 3.24
N ALA A 55 -6.91 12.01 3.18
CA ALA A 55 -6.15 12.43 2.01
C ALA A 55 -4.67 12.62 2.34
N MET A 56 -3.81 12.24 1.40
CA MET A 56 -2.40 12.59 1.44
C MET A 56 -2.24 14.11 1.43
N ARG A 57 -1.34 14.63 2.27
CA ARG A 57 -1.06 16.07 2.31
C ARG A 57 -0.61 16.57 0.93
N SER A 58 -1.02 17.78 0.58
CA SER A 58 -0.58 18.43 -0.64
C SER A 58 0.95 18.58 -0.67
N GLY A 59 1.53 18.48 -1.86
CA GLY A 59 2.98 18.54 -2.07
C GLY A 59 3.74 17.25 -1.77
N LEU A 60 3.06 16.18 -1.31
CA LEU A 60 3.67 14.86 -1.18
C LEU A 60 3.40 13.99 -2.40
N VAL A 61 4.29 13.03 -2.63
CA VAL A 61 4.16 11.96 -3.63
C VAL A 61 4.56 10.64 -2.98
N LEU A 62 3.80 9.58 -3.25
CA LEU A 62 4.19 8.24 -2.84
C LEU A 62 4.96 7.58 -3.99
N ILE A 63 6.24 7.32 -3.76
CA ILE A 63 7.12 6.66 -4.73
C ILE A 63 7.28 5.20 -4.34
N GLU A 64 7.04 4.29 -5.29
CA GLU A 64 7.28 2.86 -5.15
C GLU A 64 8.20 2.41 -6.27
N THR A 65 9.35 1.84 -5.91
CA THR A 65 10.22 1.12 -6.85
C THR A 65 9.93 -0.36 -6.77
N LYS A 66 10.01 -1.05 -7.91
CA LYS A 66 10.09 -2.51 -7.96
C LYS A 66 11.30 -2.90 -8.75
N SER A 67 12.21 -3.55 -8.07
CA SER A 67 13.43 -4.12 -8.60
C SER A 67 13.68 -5.44 -7.88
N GLU A 68 14.32 -6.40 -8.54
CA GLU A 68 14.54 -7.73 -7.96
C GLU A 68 15.53 -7.69 -6.78
N ALA A 69 16.50 -6.78 -6.82
CA ALA A 69 17.60 -6.72 -5.86
C ALA A 69 17.70 -5.38 -5.08
N GLY A 70 16.78 -4.43 -5.30
CA GLY A 70 16.87 -3.10 -4.65
C GLY A 70 17.97 -2.18 -5.18
N ASP A 71 18.51 -2.45 -6.39
CA ASP A 71 19.61 -1.66 -6.99
C ASP A 71 19.27 -1.13 -8.41
N SER A 72 17.99 -0.85 -8.67
CA SER A 72 17.62 -0.23 -9.93
C SER A 72 18.21 1.17 -10.08
N PRO A 73 18.28 1.73 -11.31
CA PRO A 73 18.63 3.14 -11.49
C PRO A 73 17.77 4.08 -10.64
N ALA A 74 16.49 3.77 -10.44
CA ALA A 74 15.59 4.55 -9.58
C ALA A 74 15.99 4.46 -8.10
N ASP A 75 16.25 3.25 -7.59
CA ASP A 75 16.67 3.02 -6.20
C ASP A 75 17.94 3.83 -5.88
N ARG A 76 18.94 3.78 -6.78
CA ARG A 76 20.20 4.54 -6.63
C ARG A 76 20.00 6.06 -6.66
N GLN A 77 19.05 6.57 -7.44
CA GLN A 77 18.75 8.00 -7.47
C GLN A 77 18.04 8.46 -6.20
N LEU A 78 17.08 7.68 -5.69
CA LEU A 78 16.40 7.96 -4.43
C LEU A 78 17.39 7.94 -3.24
N ALA A 79 18.32 6.98 -3.23
CA ALA A 79 19.39 6.92 -2.23
C ALA A 79 20.32 8.14 -2.28
N ARG A 80 20.67 8.63 -3.49
CA ARG A 80 21.45 9.88 -3.67
C ARG A 80 20.72 11.12 -3.18
N MET A 81 19.39 11.10 -3.20
CA MET A 81 18.54 12.14 -2.61
C MET A 81 18.38 12.00 -1.09
N GLN A 82 19.04 11.01 -0.48
CA GLN A 82 18.97 10.71 0.96
C GLN A 82 17.54 10.40 1.43
N LEU A 83 16.75 9.77 0.57
CA LEU A 83 15.40 9.30 0.90
C LEU A 83 15.47 7.88 1.45
N GLU A 84 15.06 7.72 2.70
CA GLU A 84 14.98 6.42 3.34
C GLU A 84 13.70 5.68 2.91
N PRO A 85 13.80 4.40 2.49
CA PRO A 85 12.63 3.61 2.13
C PRO A 85 11.82 3.26 3.38
N ILE A 86 10.50 3.25 3.23
CA ILE A 86 9.56 2.80 4.27
C ILE A 86 8.67 1.69 3.75
N SER A 87 8.28 0.77 4.64
CA SER A 87 7.25 -0.21 4.35
C SER A 87 5.87 0.43 4.54
N LEU A 88 5.07 0.46 3.48
CA LEU A 88 3.74 1.08 3.52
C LEU A 88 2.73 0.27 2.71
N SER A 89 1.56 0.07 3.28
CA SER A 89 0.38 -0.45 2.57
C SER A 89 -0.72 0.59 2.62
N LYS A 90 -1.16 1.06 1.43
CA LYS A 90 -2.30 1.99 1.32
C LYS A 90 -3.55 1.44 2.01
N TYR A 91 -3.76 0.13 1.93
CA TYR A 91 -4.87 -0.54 2.60
C TYR A 91 -4.74 -0.51 4.13
N ARG A 92 -3.57 -0.90 4.69
CA ARG A 92 -3.37 -0.87 6.15
C ARG A 92 -3.52 0.54 6.71
N VAL A 93 -2.93 1.52 6.03
CA VAL A 93 -3.07 2.95 6.39
C VAL A 93 -4.53 3.38 6.31
N GLY A 94 -5.26 3.00 5.26
CA GLY A 94 -6.68 3.34 5.13
C GLY A 94 -7.53 2.72 6.22
N MET A 95 -7.35 1.43 6.50
CA MET A 95 -8.06 0.74 7.58
C MET A 95 -7.78 1.36 8.96
N SER A 96 -6.55 1.79 9.24
CA SER A 96 -6.21 2.47 10.50
C SER A 96 -6.71 3.92 10.57
N THR A 97 -6.91 4.58 9.43
CA THR A 97 -7.23 6.01 9.39
C THR A 97 -8.73 6.28 9.26
N VAL A 98 -9.43 5.53 8.41
CA VAL A 98 -10.87 5.72 8.11
C VAL A 98 -11.72 4.47 8.38
N GLY A 99 -11.11 3.30 8.59
CA GLY A 99 -11.84 2.06 8.79
C GLY A 99 -12.54 1.93 10.15
N GLY A 100 -12.16 2.76 11.12
CA GLY A 100 -12.55 2.65 12.52
C GLY A 100 -11.87 1.46 13.20
N ALA A 101 -11.07 1.74 14.24
CA ALA A 101 -10.44 0.71 15.08
C ALA A 101 -11.46 -0.29 15.69
N ASP A 102 -12.74 0.10 15.78
CA ASP A 102 -13.83 -0.73 16.31
C ASP A 102 -14.35 -1.80 15.34
N ARG A 103 -14.06 -1.72 14.03
CA ARG A 103 -14.55 -2.70 13.03
C ARG A 103 -13.57 -3.85 12.79
N TYR A 104 -12.33 -3.70 13.24
CA TYR A 104 -11.32 -4.75 13.27
C TYR A 104 -11.17 -5.15 14.74
N GLY A 105 -11.89 -6.18 15.18
CA GLY A 105 -11.85 -6.64 16.57
C GLY A 105 -10.42 -6.63 17.10
N ALA A 106 -10.13 -5.69 18.00
CA ALA A 106 -8.84 -5.55 18.62
C ALA A 106 -8.51 -6.87 19.33
N GLN A 107 -7.61 -7.66 18.75
CA GLN A 107 -6.80 -8.58 19.52
C GLN A 107 -5.55 -7.79 19.94
N PRO A 108 -5.33 -7.58 21.25
CA PRO A 108 -4.13 -6.88 21.70
C PRO A 108 -2.91 -7.78 21.49
N GLY A 109 -1.87 -7.23 20.86
CA GLY A 109 -0.50 -7.76 20.93
C GLY A 109 -0.04 -8.59 19.73
N SER A 110 0.79 -7.98 18.89
CA SER A 110 2.15 -8.49 18.64
C SER A 110 2.92 -7.47 17.82
N ASP A 111 4.06 -7.06 18.37
CA ASP A 111 5.02 -6.13 17.78
C ASP A 111 5.41 -6.57 16.36
N LEU A 112 5.19 -5.70 15.38
CA LEU A 112 5.63 -5.93 13.99
C LEU A 112 6.35 -4.72 13.39
N PHE A 113 6.89 -3.83 14.22
CA PHE A 113 7.84 -2.80 13.81
C PHE A 113 9.11 -2.84 14.68
N GLU A 114 9.79 -3.99 14.69
CA GLU A 114 11.23 -4.04 14.92
C GLU A 114 11.86 -5.00 13.91
N ARG A 115 12.55 -4.43 12.92
CA ARG A 115 13.92 -4.75 12.50
C ARG A 115 14.37 -3.80 11.41
#